data_AF-A0A7W6P1A9-F1
#
_entry.id   AF-A0A7W6P1A9-F1
#
_cell.length_a   1.000
_cell.length_b   1.000
_cell.length_c   1.000
_cell.angle_alpha   90.00
_cell.angle_beta   90.00
_cell.angle_gamma   90.00
#
_symmetry.space_group_name_H-M   'P 1'
#
loop_
_entity.id
_entity.type
_entity.pdbx_description
1 polymer ?
#
loop_
_entity_poly.entity_id
_entity_poly.type
_entity_poly.pdbx_seq_one_letter_code
_entity_poly.pdbx_strand_id
1 'polypeptide(L)'
;MIDITSSSAVSVSGKHALQLLENARAVQSDGEHTYTANGSLQVSSANDTGALVASIIKLIMDAKGNTLLTIAATGGDSTASARTGDGNDTIRMSVSKITGIEAGDGNDYINATAEGGSEAYSAPYWEGISSVSGGDGNDTILLSSDGTVKSVSGGNGDDAMVITARYHALAIDGGDGHDMIRLDTGSVVALNGGDGNDHINLSARGTIHAVSGGKGDDTVIIDNQGKWAASYYYAIGDGQDTLSTNAAIEIHAFSETGTARYNIADARIERDGNVVTLSFGNDNDSLRIEFTGAMAEAEQYAFTYNAAIGSLMIHDAATPASDLTTFVTSFTRPQSA
;
A
#
# COMPACT_ATOMS: atom_id res chain seq x y z
N MET A 1 -5.07 49.32 46.09
CA MET A 1 -4.64 48.73 44.82
C MET A 1 -5.22 47.34 44.81
N ILE A 2 -6.27 47.10 44.02
CA ILE A 2 -6.91 45.79 43.91
C ILE A 2 -6.33 45.18 42.65
N ASP A 3 -5.56 44.11 42.80
CA ASP A 3 -5.03 43.34 41.69
C ASP A 3 -6.02 42.21 41.41
N ILE A 4 -6.67 42.23 40.24
CA ILE A 4 -7.59 41.19 39.81
C ILE A 4 -6.91 40.43 38.67
N THR A 5 -6.29 39.32 39.00
CA THR A 5 -5.82 38.33 38.01
C THR A 5 -6.94 37.31 37.79
N SER A 6 -7.71 37.47 36.72
CA SER A 6 -8.64 36.43 36.27
C SER A 6 -7.91 35.48 35.31
N SER A 7 -7.62 34.25 35.75
CA SER A 7 -7.26 33.17 34.84
C SER A 7 -8.53 32.43 34.43
N SER A 8 -8.88 32.53 33.14
CA SER A 8 -10.00 31.77 32.57
C SER A 8 -9.41 30.59 31.81
N ALA A 9 -9.55 29.38 32.35
CA ALA A 9 -9.25 28.15 31.61
C ALA A 9 -10.51 27.76 30.82
N VAL A 10 -10.45 27.93 29.49
CA VAL A 10 -11.53 27.49 28.61
C VAL A 10 -11.16 26.11 28.07
N SER A 11 -11.92 25.07 28.46
CA SER A 11 -11.85 23.76 27.81
C SER A 11 -12.80 23.79 26.63
N VAL A 12 -12.28 23.53 25.43
CA VAL A 12 -13.06 23.54 24.20
C VAL A 12 -12.92 22.19 23.53
N SER A 13 -14.03 21.46 23.36
CA SER A 13 -14.05 20.17 22.67
C SER A 13 -14.66 20.30 21.27
N GLY A 14 -13.95 19.76 20.27
CA GLY A 14 -14.44 19.44 18.93
C GLY A 14 -15.03 20.61 18.16
N LYS A 15 -16.35 20.82 18.28
CA LYS A 15 -17.12 21.75 17.44
C LYS A 15 -16.93 23.23 17.77
N HIS A 16 -16.46 23.55 18.97
CA HIS A 16 -16.41 24.93 19.47
C HIS A 16 -15.07 25.64 19.20
N ALA A 17 -14.02 24.93 18.77
CA ALA A 17 -12.73 25.54 18.43
C ALA A 17 -12.83 26.41 17.18
N LEU A 18 -13.57 25.96 16.16
CA LEU A 18 -13.83 26.73 14.93
C LEU A 18 -14.74 27.96 15.15
N GLN A 19 -15.76 27.86 16.01
CA GLN A 19 -16.67 28.98 16.30
C GLN A 19 -15.98 30.17 17.00
N LEU A 20 -14.85 29.93 17.68
CA LEU A 20 -14.03 30.98 18.27
C LEU A 20 -13.22 31.77 17.23
N LEU A 21 -12.90 31.16 16.07
CA LEU A 21 -12.21 31.84 14.96
C LEU A 21 -13.18 32.55 14.01
N GLU A 22 -14.39 32.02 13.77
CA GLU A 22 -15.36 32.66 12.86
C GLU A 22 -16.00 33.95 13.42
N ASN A 23 -16.03 34.13 14.75
CA ASN A 23 -16.69 35.27 15.40
C ASN A 23 -15.78 36.47 15.68
N ALA A 24 -14.56 36.50 15.15
CA ALA A 24 -13.65 37.63 15.30
C ALA A 24 -14.14 38.86 14.50
N ARG A 25 -15.07 39.64 15.07
CA ARG A 25 -15.42 40.98 14.58
C ARG A 25 -14.46 42.02 15.16
N ALA A 26 -13.71 42.68 14.29
CA ALA A 26 -12.82 43.78 14.65
C ALA A 26 -13.61 45.05 15.03
N VAL A 27 -13.26 45.66 16.17
CA VAL A 27 -13.67 47.03 16.51
C VAL A 27 -12.41 47.90 16.54
N GLN A 28 -12.43 49.00 15.79
CA GLN A 28 -11.31 49.92 15.63
C GLN A 28 -11.14 50.81 16.87
N SER A 29 -9.91 50.94 17.37
CA SER A 29 -9.52 52.03 18.28
C SER A 29 -8.25 52.68 17.73
N ASP A 30 -8.28 54.01 17.67
CA ASP A 30 -7.36 54.87 16.94
C ASP A 30 -5.94 54.91 17.55
N GLY A 31 -4.90 54.93 16.70
CA GLY A 31 -3.55 55.38 17.10
C GLY A 31 -2.34 54.43 17.05
N GLU A 32 -2.24 53.49 16.10
CA GLU A 32 -1.01 53.05 15.38
C GLU A 32 -1.39 51.82 14.53
N HIS A 33 -1.25 51.95 13.21
CA HIS A 33 -1.91 51.06 12.26
C HIS A 33 -1.18 49.73 12.04
N THR A 34 -1.57 48.69 12.79
CA THR A 34 -1.40 47.29 12.37
C THR A 34 -2.68 46.50 12.63
N TYR A 35 -3.36 46.10 11.56
CA TYR A 35 -4.43 45.10 11.62
C TYR A 35 -3.78 43.73 11.54
N THR A 36 -3.84 42.97 12.63
CA THR A 36 -3.24 41.64 12.69
C THR A 36 -4.31 40.62 13.06
N ALA A 37 -4.92 39.99 12.06
CA ALA A 37 -5.58 38.70 12.25
C ALA A 37 -4.52 37.61 12.10
N ASN A 38 -3.58 37.55 13.05
CA ASN A 38 -2.67 36.42 13.19
C ASN A 38 -3.22 35.60 14.35
N GLY A 39 -3.81 34.45 14.05
CA GLY A 39 -3.98 33.40 15.03
C GLY A 39 -2.60 32.85 15.42
N SER A 40 -1.80 33.62 16.15
CA SER A 40 -0.62 33.12 16.83
C SER A 40 -1.05 32.62 18.21
N LEU A 41 -1.16 31.30 18.35
CA LEU A 41 -1.33 30.67 19.66
C LEU A 41 0.04 30.55 20.34
N GLN A 42 0.35 31.46 21.27
CA GLN A 42 1.54 31.30 22.14
C GLN A 42 1.21 30.33 23.29
N VAL A 43 1.99 29.24 23.40
CA VAL A 43 1.88 28.28 24.51
C VAL A 43 3.24 28.14 25.20
N SER A 44 3.30 28.43 26.49
CA SER A 44 4.45 28.14 27.36
C SER A 44 4.12 26.95 28.26
N SER A 45 4.87 25.85 28.14
CA SER A 45 4.73 24.66 29.00
C SER A 45 6.12 24.21 29.45
N ALA A 46 6.24 23.86 30.74
CA ALA A 46 7.53 23.60 31.36
C ALA A 46 8.00 22.15 31.28
N ASN A 47 7.18 21.13 31.01
CA ASN A 47 7.60 19.72 31.13
C ASN A 47 6.70 18.69 30.36
N ASP A 48 6.44 18.86 29.07
CA ASP A 48 6.28 17.77 28.06
C ASP A 48 5.86 18.36 26.70
N THR A 49 6.81 19.00 26.03
CA THR A 49 6.55 19.82 24.83
C THR A 49 6.03 18.97 23.65
N GLY A 50 6.32 17.66 23.61
CA GLY A 50 5.91 16.77 22.52
C GLY A 50 4.42 16.47 22.46
N ALA A 51 3.78 16.15 23.60
CA ALA A 51 2.39 15.71 23.64
C ALA A 51 1.37 16.85 23.46
N LEU A 52 1.69 18.05 23.99
CA LEU A 52 0.84 19.25 23.87
C LEU A 52 0.93 19.90 22.49
N VAL A 53 2.11 19.93 21.87
CA VAL A 53 2.29 20.39 20.48
C VAL A 53 1.63 19.41 19.53
N ALA A 54 1.79 18.10 19.72
CA ALA A 54 1.08 17.08 18.94
C ALA A 54 -0.45 17.22 19.03
N SER A 55 -0.99 17.55 20.21
CA SER A 55 -2.45 17.73 20.39
C SER A 55 -2.99 19.01 19.72
N ILE A 56 -2.19 20.08 19.63
CA ILE A 56 -2.58 21.33 18.96
C ILE A 56 -2.43 21.21 17.45
N ILE A 57 -1.38 20.55 16.96
CA ILE A 57 -1.25 20.22 15.52
C ILE A 57 -2.39 19.29 15.12
N LYS A 58 -2.73 18.28 15.94
CA LYS A 58 -3.89 17.41 15.72
C LYS A 58 -5.21 18.19 15.67
N LEU A 59 -5.42 19.17 16.56
CA LEU A 59 -6.61 20.04 16.54
C LEU A 59 -6.72 20.92 15.28
N ILE A 60 -5.59 21.27 14.64
CA ILE A 60 -5.54 22.03 13.38
C ILE A 60 -5.65 21.11 12.16
N MET A 61 -5.17 19.87 12.23
CA MET A 61 -5.21 18.87 11.16
C MET A 61 -6.54 18.10 11.09
N ASP A 62 -7.27 17.91 12.20
CA ASP A 62 -8.62 17.31 12.23
C ASP A 62 -9.73 18.26 11.69
N ALA A 63 -9.38 19.28 10.90
CA ALA A 63 -10.23 20.43 10.59
C ALA A 63 -10.90 20.36 9.20
N LYS A 64 -11.57 19.26 8.83
CA LYS A 64 -12.52 19.18 7.70
C LYS A 64 -12.00 19.76 6.36
N GLY A 65 -10.71 19.78 6.13
CA GLY A 65 -10.12 20.58 5.06
C GLY A 65 -8.65 20.27 4.86
N ASN A 66 -8.19 20.62 3.66
CA ASN A 66 -6.91 20.20 3.12
C ASN A 66 -5.70 20.65 3.96
N THR A 67 -4.89 19.68 4.35
CA THR A 67 -3.66 19.79 5.13
C THR A 67 -2.44 19.70 4.22
N LEU A 68 -1.42 20.52 4.48
CA LEU A 68 -0.08 20.33 3.92
C LEU A 68 0.90 20.02 5.05
N LEU A 69 1.32 18.76 5.16
CA LEU A 69 2.30 18.29 6.13
C LEU A 69 3.63 17.99 5.43
N THR A 70 4.74 18.51 5.96
CA THR A 70 6.09 18.19 5.47
C THR A 70 7.01 17.90 6.63
N ILE A 71 7.60 16.70 6.64
CA ILE A 71 8.56 16.24 7.65
C ILE A 71 9.84 15.82 6.91
N ALA A 72 10.94 16.53 7.14
CA ALA A 72 12.23 16.20 6.54
C ALA A 72 13.33 16.21 7.59
N ALA A 73 14.06 15.12 7.70
CA ALA A 73 15.27 14.99 8.50
C ALA A 73 16.27 14.11 7.73
N THR A 74 17.42 14.67 7.39
CA THR A 74 18.50 13.97 6.69
C THR A 74 19.62 13.61 7.65
N GLY A 75 20.05 12.35 7.68
CA GLY A 75 21.12 11.86 8.55
C GLY A 75 20.70 11.57 10.01
N GLY A 76 21.28 10.53 10.60
CA GLY A 76 20.92 10.00 11.93
C GLY A 76 19.72 9.05 11.90
N ASP A 77 19.37 8.40 13.02
CA ASP A 77 18.24 7.45 13.12
C ASP A 77 16.89 8.18 13.26
N SER A 78 16.61 9.12 12.36
CA SER A 78 15.38 9.92 12.38
C SER A 78 14.16 9.03 12.10
N THR A 79 13.16 9.14 12.97
CA THR A 79 11.91 8.37 12.88
C THR A 79 10.73 9.34 12.92
N ALA A 80 9.75 9.13 12.05
CA ALA A 80 8.56 9.98 12.02
C ALA A 80 7.29 9.21 11.62
N SER A 81 6.16 9.81 11.96
CA SER A 81 4.83 9.40 11.49
C SER A 81 4.00 10.61 11.12
N ALA A 82 3.00 10.42 10.27
CA ALA A 82 2.00 11.41 9.91
C ALA A 82 0.60 10.84 10.15
N ARG A 83 -0.33 11.70 10.58
CA ARG A 83 -1.77 11.43 10.59
C ARG A 83 -2.49 12.71 10.21
N THR A 84 -3.37 12.65 9.22
CA THR A 84 -4.27 13.74 8.86
C THR A 84 -5.72 13.26 9.02
N GLY A 85 -6.70 14.03 8.51
CA GLY A 85 -8.13 13.86 8.84
C GLY A 85 -8.99 13.99 7.58
N ASP A 86 -10.18 14.57 7.66
CA ASP A 86 -10.95 14.82 6.44
C ASP A 86 -10.32 15.96 5.59
N GLY A 87 -10.41 15.84 4.27
CA GLY A 87 -9.95 16.82 3.29
C GLY A 87 -8.91 16.23 2.35
N ASN A 88 -8.63 16.90 1.22
CA ASN A 88 -7.59 16.43 0.31
C ASN A 88 -6.22 16.89 0.82
N ASP A 89 -5.54 16.02 1.54
CA ASP A 89 -4.31 16.29 2.24
C ASP A 89 -3.08 16.03 1.37
N THR A 90 -1.97 16.64 1.76
CA THR A 90 -0.67 16.47 1.11
C THR A 90 0.37 16.21 2.18
N ILE A 91 0.87 14.97 2.21
CA ILE A 91 1.89 14.51 3.16
C ILE A 91 3.20 14.30 2.41
N ARG A 92 4.25 15.03 2.82
CA ARG A 92 5.61 14.84 2.32
C ARG A 92 6.54 14.43 3.45
N MET A 93 7.19 13.27 3.32
CA MET A 93 8.08 12.76 4.36
C MET A 93 9.43 12.34 3.77
N SER A 94 10.52 12.72 4.42
CA SER A 94 11.88 12.27 4.08
C SER A 94 12.67 12.10 5.37
N VAL A 95 12.72 10.87 5.88
CA VAL A 95 13.38 10.52 7.16
C VAL A 95 14.06 9.16 7.03
N SER A 96 14.73 8.71 8.08
CA SER A 96 15.43 7.41 8.05
C SER A 96 14.47 6.23 8.20
N LYS A 97 13.43 6.39 9.03
CA LYS A 97 12.35 5.41 9.21
C LYS A 97 10.98 6.08 9.35
N ILE A 98 10.00 5.56 8.62
CA ILE A 98 8.60 5.98 8.72
C ILE A 98 7.83 4.89 9.47
N THR A 99 7.26 5.24 10.62
CA THR A 99 6.51 4.28 11.45
C THR A 99 5.03 4.20 11.08
N GLY A 100 4.48 5.21 10.41
CA GLY A 100 3.10 5.21 9.97
C GLY A 100 2.70 6.49 9.26
N ILE A 101 1.89 6.36 8.22
CA ILE A 101 1.16 7.46 7.57
C ILE A 101 -0.29 7.02 7.49
N GLU A 102 -1.21 7.88 7.92
CA GLU A 102 -2.66 7.70 7.74
C GLU A 102 -3.21 9.04 7.25
N ALA A 103 -3.77 9.08 6.05
CA ALA A 103 -4.17 10.35 5.44
C ALA A 103 -5.64 10.72 5.77
N GLY A 104 -6.56 9.75 5.77
CA GLY A 104 -7.90 9.95 6.35
C GLY A 104 -8.98 9.93 5.27
N ASP A 105 -9.87 10.92 5.26
CA ASP A 105 -10.92 11.01 4.23
C ASP A 105 -10.52 12.09 3.22
N GLY A 106 -10.78 11.90 1.93
CA GLY A 106 -10.44 12.84 0.86
C GLY A 106 -9.42 12.24 -0.10
N ASN A 107 -9.20 12.93 -1.22
CA ASN A 107 -8.21 12.46 -2.20
C ASN A 107 -6.83 12.98 -1.82
N ASP A 108 -6.04 12.13 -1.19
CA ASP A 108 -4.79 12.47 -0.55
C ASP A 108 -3.58 12.24 -1.45
N TYR A 109 -2.55 13.05 -1.21
CA TYR A 109 -1.25 12.91 -1.86
C TYR A 109 -0.19 12.59 -0.82
N ILE A 110 0.29 11.35 -0.82
CA ILE A 110 1.36 10.87 0.05
C ILE A 110 2.63 10.71 -0.78
N ASN A 111 3.70 11.43 -0.41
CA ASN A 111 5.02 11.26 -1.01
C ASN A 111 6.06 11.09 0.10
N ALA A 112 6.56 9.86 0.24
CA ALA A 112 7.36 9.48 1.38
C ALA A 112 8.62 8.72 0.99
N THR A 113 9.76 9.21 1.48
CA THR A 113 11.08 8.61 1.29
C THR A 113 11.66 8.17 2.63
N ALA A 114 12.11 6.91 2.69
CA ALA A 114 12.82 6.36 3.83
C ALA A 114 14.23 5.90 3.43
N GLU A 115 15.27 6.53 3.98
CA GLU A 115 16.68 6.18 3.73
C GLU A 115 17.09 4.82 4.31
N GLY A 116 16.23 4.24 5.16
CA GLY A 116 16.59 3.08 5.98
C GLY A 116 17.57 3.51 7.08
N GLY A 117 17.12 3.56 8.34
CA GLY A 117 17.94 3.95 9.51
C GLY A 117 19.15 3.05 9.79
N SER A 118 20.27 3.65 10.22
CA SER A 118 21.68 3.21 10.11
C SER A 118 22.07 1.71 10.24
N GLU A 119 23.25 1.40 9.67
CA GLU A 119 23.95 0.11 9.43
C GLU A 119 24.09 -0.91 10.59
N ALA A 120 23.42 -0.72 11.72
CA ALA A 120 23.70 -1.44 12.97
C ALA A 120 22.95 -2.79 13.13
N TYR A 121 22.04 -3.18 12.25
CA TYR A 121 21.25 -4.40 12.42
C TYR A 121 21.27 -5.32 11.19
N SER A 122 21.50 -6.60 11.45
CA SER A 122 21.72 -7.67 10.49
C SER A 122 20.53 -7.82 9.52
N ALA A 123 20.80 -7.89 8.22
CA ALA A 123 19.84 -8.23 7.16
C ALA A 123 19.05 -9.51 7.52
N PRO A 124 17.73 -9.62 7.23
CA PRO A 124 16.97 -8.99 6.13
C PRO A 124 15.77 -8.08 6.52
N TYR A 125 15.67 -7.57 7.75
CA TYR A 125 14.48 -6.82 8.22
C TYR A 125 14.72 -5.32 8.42
N TRP A 126 15.47 -4.69 7.52
CA TRP A 126 15.68 -3.25 7.59
C TRP A 126 14.39 -2.53 7.19
N GLU A 127 13.54 -2.20 8.17
CA GLU A 127 12.27 -1.52 7.93
C GLU A 127 12.51 -0.03 7.66
N GLY A 128 12.24 0.41 6.42
CA GLY A 128 12.24 1.83 6.08
C GLY A 128 10.86 2.45 6.25
N ILE A 129 9.80 1.75 5.80
CA ILE A 129 8.42 2.19 5.93
C ILE A 129 7.60 1.07 6.55
N SER A 130 6.98 1.35 7.70
CA SER A 130 6.21 0.36 8.46
C SER A 130 4.77 0.22 7.96
N SER A 131 4.06 1.34 7.85
CA SER A 131 2.66 1.38 7.42
C SER A 131 2.34 2.68 6.70
N VAL A 132 1.51 2.58 5.68
CA VAL A 132 0.89 3.71 4.96
C VAL A 132 -0.55 3.32 4.65
N SER A 133 -1.48 4.23 4.91
CA SER A 133 -2.89 4.14 4.53
C SER A 133 -3.27 5.44 3.82
N GLY A 134 -3.86 5.35 2.64
CA GLY A 134 -4.56 6.46 2.01
C GLY A 134 -5.82 6.80 2.81
N GLY A 135 -6.78 5.88 2.81
CA GLY A 135 -8.01 6.01 3.59
C GLY A 135 -9.22 6.04 2.66
N ASP A 136 -10.16 6.95 2.85
CA ASP A 136 -11.29 7.12 1.95
C ASP A 136 -10.96 8.16 0.88
N GLY A 137 -11.18 7.87 -0.39
CA GLY A 137 -10.92 8.80 -1.50
C GLY A 137 -9.97 8.21 -2.52
N ASN A 138 -9.81 8.89 -3.66
CA ASN A 138 -8.90 8.44 -4.70
C ASN A 138 -7.50 8.98 -4.41
N ASP A 139 -6.67 8.17 -3.78
CA ASP A 139 -5.38 8.57 -3.23
C ASP A 139 -4.23 8.36 -4.21
N THR A 140 -3.17 9.12 -3.96
CA THR A 140 -1.91 9.01 -4.71
C THR A 140 -0.76 8.77 -3.74
N ILE A 141 -0.21 7.56 -3.77
CA ILE A 141 0.80 7.09 -2.81
C ILE A 141 2.12 6.82 -3.53
N LEU A 142 3.13 7.65 -3.25
CA LEU A 142 4.48 7.53 -3.81
C LEU A 142 5.46 7.22 -2.68
N LEU A 143 5.99 5.99 -2.68
CA LEU A 143 6.90 5.52 -1.64
C LEU A 143 8.25 5.14 -2.24
N SER A 144 9.32 5.61 -1.63
CA SER A 144 10.69 5.20 -1.94
C SER A 144 11.40 4.78 -0.67
N SER A 145 11.92 3.56 -0.62
CA SER A 145 12.66 3.08 0.54
C SER A 145 13.93 2.33 0.16
N ASP A 146 15.05 2.72 0.77
CA ASP A 146 16.28 1.92 0.79
C ASP A 146 16.17 0.72 1.74
N GLY A 147 15.05 0.61 2.46
CA GLY A 147 14.68 -0.50 3.32
C GLY A 147 13.57 -1.39 2.74
N THR A 148 12.86 -2.05 3.65
CA THR A 148 11.61 -2.77 3.45
C THR A 148 10.43 -1.80 3.61
N VAL A 149 9.46 -1.92 2.71
CA VAL A 149 8.10 -1.38 2.85
C VAL A 149 7.21 -2.50 3.35
N LYS A 150 6.69 -2.36 4.57
CA LYS A 150 6.01 -3.46 5.25
C LYS A 150 4.53 -3.53 4.88
N SER A 151 3.76 -2.47 5.13
CA SER A 151 2.31 -2.46 4.86
C SER A 151 1.93 -1.20 4.11
N VAL A 152 1.16 -1.35 3.03
CA VAL A 152 0.55 -0.23 2.31
C VAL A 152 -0.86 -0.63 1.93
N SER A 153 -1.81 0.26 2.17
CA SER A 153 -3.20 0.16 1.73
C SER A 153 -3.58 1.47 1.03
N GLY A 154 -4.21 1.38 -0.14
CA GLY A 154 -4.90 2.51 -0.75
C GLY A 154 -6.11 2.90 0.08
N GLY A 155 -7.07 1.99 0.20
CA GLY A 155 -8.24 2.13 1.06
C GLY A 155 -9.52 2.05 0.24
N ASN A 156 -10.44 3.00 0.39
CA ASN A 156 -11.62 3.09 -0.46
C ASN A 156 -11.39 4.13 -1.55
N GLY A 157 -11.69 3.82 -2.81
CA GLY A 157 -11.53 4.75 -3.94
C GLY A 157 -10.57 4.21 -4.99
N ASP A 158 -10.52 4.86 -6.15
CA ASP A 158 -9.59 4.43 -7.21
C ASP A 158 -8.19 4.99 -6.91
N ASP A 159 -7.29 4.15 -6.40
CA ASP A 159 -5.99 4.57 -5.88
C ASP A 159 -4.85 4.42 -6.89
N ALA A 160 -3.84 5.28 -6.77
CA ALA A 160 -2.63 5.23 -7.57
C ALA A 160 -1.38 5.07 -6.68
N MET A 161 -0.78 3.90 -6.72
CA MET A 161 0.40 3.55 -5.92
C MET A 161 1.65 3.34 -6.77
N VAL A 162 2.74 4.02 -6.40
CA VAL A 162 4.07 3.79 -6.95
C VAL A 162 5.05 3.55 -5.80
N ILE A 163 5.55 2.33 -5.70
CA ILE A 163 6.36 1.87 -4.58
C ILE A 163 7.70 1.35 -5.10
N THR A 164 8.78 1.89 -4.56
CA THR A 164 10.13 1.37 -4.78
C THR A 164 10.75 0.98 -3.44
N ALA A 165 11.17 -0.28 -3.30
CA ALA A 165 11.78 -0.79 -2.08
C ALA A 165 13.07 -1.56 -2.40
N ARG A 166 14.16 -1.29 -1.68
CA ARG A 166 15.41 -2.01 -1.92
C ARG A 166 15.30 -3.49 -1.58
N TYR A 167 14.68 -3.81 -0.44
CA TYR A 167 14.65 -5.18 0.08
C TYR A 167 13.33 -5.89 -0.18
N HIS A 168 12.27 -5.51 0.55
CA HIS A 168 11.00 -6.23 0.50
C HIS A 168 9.81 -5.28 0.43
N ALA A 169 8.77 -5.74 -0.26
CA ALA A 169 7.40 -5.29 -0.08
C ALA A 169 6.63 -6.44 0.58
N LEU A 170 6.16 -6.26 1.83
CA LEU A 170 5.63 -7.38 2.60
C LEU A 170 4.12 -7.58 2.40
N ALA A 171 3.34 -6.50 2.45
CA ALA A 171 1.89 -6.53 2.25
C ALA A 171 1.45 -5.23 1.57
N ILE A 172 1.03 -5.33 0.31
CA ILE A 172 0.46 -4.23 -0.47
C ILE A 172 -0.98 -4.60 -0.82
N ASP A 173 -1.91 -3.70 -0.56
CA ASP A 173 -3.33 -3.85 -0.86
C ASP A 173 -3.81 -2.57 -1.55
N GLY A 174 -4.48 -2.66 -2.70
CA GLY A 174 -5.13 -1.50 -3.31
C GLY A 174 -6.33 -1.08 -2.47
N GLY A 175 -7.27 -1.99 -2.28
CA GLY A 175 -8.44 -1.78 -1.45
C GLY A 175 -9.71 -1.88 -2.27
N ASP A 176 -10.71 -1.04 -2.00
CA ASP A 176 -11.92 -0.98 -2.82
C ASP A 176 -11.72 0.06 -3.92
N GLY A 177 -11.92 -0.28 -5.19
CA GLY A 177 -11.80 0.67 -6.30
C GLY A 177 -11.06 0.08 -7.50
N HIS A 178 -10.86 0.89 -8.53
CA HIS A 178 -10.06 0.52 -9.70
C HIS A 178 -8.61 0.99 -9.52
N ASP A 179 -7.76 0.15 -8.94
CA ASP A 179 -6.46 0.58 -8.48
C ASP A 179 -5.36 0.45 -9.54
N MET A 180 -4.40 1.35 -9.47
CA MET A 180 -3.17 1.32 -10.27
C MET A 180 -1.96 1.12 -9.35
N ILE A 181 -1.38 -0.08 -9.36
CA ILE A 181 -0.25 -0.44 -8.50
C ILE A 181 0.99 -0.65 -9.34
N ARG A 182 2.04 0.15 -9.12
CA ARG A 182 3.37 -0.10 -9.67
C ARG A 182 4.40 -0.34 -8.58
N LEU A 183 5.02 -1.51 -8.60
CA LEU A 183 5.96 -1.97 -7.59
C LEU A 183 7.30 -2.39 -8.20
N ASP A 184 8.39 -1.78 -7.72
CA ASP A 184 9.78 -2.19 -8.02
C ASP A 184 10.48 -2.55 -6.71
N THR A 185 10.82 -3.82 -6.51
CA THR A 185 11.36 -4.27 -5.23
C THR A 185 12.43 -5.36 -5.32
N GLY A 186 13.15 -5.57 -4.21
CA GLY A 186 13.98 -6.77 -4.05
C GLY A 186 13.14 -8.05 -4.05
N SER A 187 12.01 -8.10 -3.34
CA SER A 187 11.12 -9.27 -3.27
C SER A 187 9.72 -8.86 -2.78
N VAL A 188 8.70 -9.62 -3.16
CA VAL A 188 7.30 -9.45 -2.73
C VAL A 188 6.87 -10.65 -1.90
N VAL A 189 6.19 -10.40 -0.78
CA VAL A 189 5.57 -11.45 0.04
C VAL A 189 4.07 -11.57 -0.21
N ALA A 190 3.36 -10.45 -0.31
CA ALA A 190 1.95 -10.40 -0.69
C ALA A 190 1.62 -9.08 -1.39
N LEU A 191 0.82 -9.18 -2.46
CA LEU A 191 0.24 -8.05 -3.18
C LEU A 191 -1.17 -8.44 -3.61
N ASN A 192 -2.15 -7.62 -3.26
CA ASN A 192 -3.54 -7.75 -3.67
C ASN A 192 -3.97 -6.41 -4.30
N GLY A 193 -4.70 -6.44 -5.41
CA GLY A 193 -5.35 -5.24 -5.94
C GLY A 193 -6.55 -4.90 -5.07
N GLY A 194 -7.46 -5.84 -4.84
CA GLY A 194 -8.55 -5.64 -3.89
C GLY A 194 -9.91 -5.91 -4.53
N ASP A 195 -10.87 -5.01 -4.40
CA ASP A 195 -12.18 -5.09 -5.03
C ASP A 195 -12.26 -4.06 -6.17
N GLY A 196 -12.41 -4.52 -7.41
CA GLY A 196 -12.50 -3.69 -8.60
C GLY A 196 -11.57 -4.21 -9.68
N ASN A 197 -11.64 -3.64 -10.87
CA ASN A 197 -10.75 -4.00 -11.98
C ASN A 197 -9.41 -3.28 -11.82
N ASP A 198 -8.40 -4.01 -11.35
CA ASP A 198 -7.11 -3.48 -10.96
C ASP A 198 -6.04 -3.61 -12.05
N HIS A 199 -5.09 -2.68 -12.04
CA HIS A 199 -3.94 -2.64 -12.92
C HIS A 199 -2.63 -2.73 -12.11
N ILE A 200 -2.04 -3.91 -12.08
CA ILE A 200 -0.82 -4.19 -11.31
C ILE A 200 0.38 -4.36 -12.27
N ASN A 201 1.44 -3.60 -12.02
CA ASN A 201 2.73 -3.72 -12.69
C ASN A 201 3.83 -3.95 -11.65
N LEU A 202 4.33 -5.18 -11.60
CA LEU A 202 5.29 -5.65 -10.61
C LEU A 202 6.61 -6.04 -11.28
N SER A 203 7.72 -5.46 -10.82
CA SER A 203 9.07 -5.96 -11.07
C SER A 203 9.76 -6.33 -9.75
N ALA A 204 10.33 -7.54 -9.68
CA ALA A 204 11.12 -7.93 -8.53
C ALA A 204 12.37 -8.75 -8.89
N ARG A 205 13.44 -8.52 -8.13
CA ARG A 205 14.76 -9.13 -8.31
C ARG A 205 14.91 -10.50 -7.63
N GLY A 206 13.98 -10.85 -6.74
CA GLY A 206 14.03 -12.01 -5.86
C GLY A 206 12.75 -12.82 -5.90
N THR A 207 12.21 -13.20 -4.73
CA THR A 207 10.96 -13.96 -4.68
C THR A 207 9.77 -13.07 -4.95
N ILE A 208 8.78 -13.61 -5.68
CA ILE A 208 7.45 -13.02 -5.84
C ILE A 208 6.44 -14.02 -5.28
N HIS A 209 5.84 -13.67 -4.15
CA HIS A 209 4.85 -14.50 -3.49
C HIS A 209 3.50 -13.79 -3.36
N ALA A 210 2.44 -14.59 -3.34
CA ALA A 210 1.05 -14.22 -3.13
C ALA A 210 0.61 -12.92 -3.83
N VAL A 211 0.75 -12.90 -5.16
CA VAL A 211 0.17 -11.84 -6.00
C VAL A 211 -1.26 -12.24 -6.37
N SER A 212 -2.21 -11.35 -6.20
CA SER A 212 -3.61 -11.52 -6.61
C SER A 212 -4.09 -10.24 -7.27
N GLY A 213 -4.94 -10.37 -8.29
CA GLY A 213 -5.68 -9.24 -8.84
C GLY A 213 -6.66 -8.74 -7.79
N GLY A 214 -7.59 -9.58 -7.36
CA GLY A 214 -8.63 -9.11 -6.48
C GLY A 214 -9.96 -9.78 -6.83
N LYS A 215 -11.08 -9.13 -6.51
CA LYS A 215 -12.33 -9.36 -7.22
C LYS A 215 -12.41 -8.33 -8.33
N GLY A 216 -12.79 -8.71 -9.53
CA GLY A 216 -12.86 -7.82 -10.69
C GLY A 216 -12.14 -8.44 -11.87
N ASP A 217 -12.27 -7.82 -13.04
CA ASP A 217 -11.54 -8.24 -14.23
C ASP A 217 -10.15 -7.57 -14.22
N ASP A 218 -9.15 -8.25 -13.64
CA ASP A 218 -7.86 -7.63 -13.34
C ASP A 218 -6.82 -7.75 -14.47
N THR A 219 -5.85 -6.83 -14.48
CA THR A 219 -4.68 -6.90 -15.36
C THR A 219 -3.40 -6.85 -14.54
N VAL A 220 -2.66 -7.96 -14.54
CA VAL A 220 -1.43 -8.12 -13.77
C VAL A 220 -0.24 -8.37 -14.70
N ILE A 221 0.83 -7.59 -14.55
CA ILE A 221 2.08 -7.74 -15.29
C ILE A 221 3.19 -8.00 -14.28
N ILE A 222 3.86 -9.15 -14.43
CA ILE A 222 4.96 -9.60 -13.57
C ILE A 222 6.24 -9.68 -14.40
N ASP A 223 7.18 -8.77 -14.12
CA ASP A 223 8.57 -8.89 -14.51
C ASP A 223 9.36 -9.59 -13.38
N ASN A 224 9.46 -10.91 -13.50
CA ASN A 224 10.19 -11.75 -12.56
C ASN A 224 11.65 -11.86 -13.00
N GLN A 225 12.52 -11.08 -12.36
CA GLN A 225 13.97 -11.14 -12.57
C GLN A 225 14.65 -12.14 -11.63
N GLY A 226 13.88 -12.78 -10.75
CA GLY A 226 14.32 -13.80 -9.82
C GLY A 226 14.48 -15.17 -10.47
N LYS A 227 15.07 -16.10 -9.70
CA LYS A 227 15.25 -17.50 -10.13
C LYS A 227 13.95 -18.31 -10.09
N TRP A 228 13.14 -18.08 -9.06
CA TRP A 228 12.01 -18.94 -8.74
C TRP A 228 10.76 -18.55 -9.50
N ALA A 229 9.82 -19.48 -9.63
CA ALA A 229 8.50 -19.15 -10.15
C ALA A 229 7.81 -18.12 -9.25
N ALA A 230 7.11 -17.17 -9.86
CA ALA A 230 6.19 -16.31 -9.12
C ALA A 230 4.97 -17.13 -8.70
N SER A 231 4.29 -16.76 -7.62
CA SER A 231 3.00 -17.37 -7.27
C SER A 231 1.85 -16.39 -7.47
N TYR A 232 0.83 -16.81 -8.19
CA TYR A 232 -0.40 -16.05 -8.42
C TYR A 232 -1.60 -16.72 -7.75
N TYR A 233 -2.42 -15.93 -7.10
CA TYR A 233 -3.56 -16.35 -6.29
C TYR A 233 -4.83 -15.88 -6.98
N TYR A 234 -5.70 -16.84 -7.25
CA TYR A 234 -6.95 -16.63 -7.97
C TYR A 234 -8.06 -17.36 -7.21
N ALA A 235 -9.18 -16.71 -6.92
CA ALA A 235 -10.37 -17.38 -6.45
C ALA A 235 -11.41 -17.48 -7.56
N ILE A 236 -12.22 -18.54 -7.47
CA ILE A 236 -13.46 -18.59 -8.22
C ILE A 236 -14.30 -17.37 -7.81
N GLY A 237 -15.02 -16.73 -8.72
CA GLY A 237 -15.78 -15.51 -8.48
C GLY A 237 -14.97 -14.23 -8.54
N ASP A 238 -13.65 -14.30 -8.73
CA ASP A 238 -12.84 -13.10 -8.94
C ASP A 238 -13.13 -12.48 -10.32
N GLY A 239 -13.54 -13.24 -11.35
CA GLY A 239 -13.85 -12.69 -12.68
C GLY A 239 -12.84 -13.10 -13.76
N GLN A 240 -12.65 -12.26 -14.77
CA GLN A 240 -11.80 -12.55 -15.94
C GLN A 240 -10.46 -11.81 -15.85
N ASP A 241 -9.47 -12.48 -15.24
CA ASP A 241 -8.15 -11.91 -15.03
C ASP A 241 -7.23 -12.14 -16.24
N THR A 242 -6.38 -11.15 -16.49
CA THR A 242 -5.27 -11.23 -17.41
C THR A 242 -3.95 -11.11 -16.69
N LEU A 243 -3.02 -12.00 -17.00
CA LEU A 243 -1.71 -12.07 -16.36
C LEU A 243 -0.62 -12.16 -17.43
N SER A 244 0.35 -11.25 -17.41
CA SER A 244 1.55 -11.33 -18.23
C SER A 244 2.76 -11.62 -17.36
N THR A 245 3.59 -12.61 -17.73
CA THR A 245 4.81 -12.95 -16.98
C THR A 245 5.93 -13.39 -17.91
N ASN A 246 7.17 -13.00 -17.60
CA ASN A 246 8.36 -13.42 -18.37
C ASN A 246 9.01 -14.74 -17.87
N ALA A 247 8.51 -15.29 -16.76
CA ALA A 247 9.05 -16.46 -16.09
C ALA A 247 7.95 -17.47 -15.73
N ALA A 248 8.38 -18.65 -15.25
CA ALA A 248 7.48 -19.68 -14.75
C ALA A 248 6.59 -19.14 -13.62
N ILE A 249 5.40 -19.73 -13.48
CA ILE A 249 4.39 -19.26 -12.54
C ILE A 249 3.64 -20.41 -11.89
N GLU A 250 3.36 -20.28 -10.61
CA GLU A 250 2.58 -21.22 -9.81
C GLU A 250 1.22 -20.60 -9.47
N ILE A 251 0.15 -21.19 -10.01
CA ILE A 251 -1.22 -20.74 -9.80
C ILE A 251 -1.80 -21.47 -8.59
N HIS A 252 -2.32 -20.68 -7.65
CA HIS A 252 -3.04 -21.16 -6.48
C HIS A 252 -4.52 -20.78 -6.63
N ALA A 253 -5.38 -21.78 -6.80
CA ALA A 253 -6.81 -21.55 -6.91
C ALA A 253 -7.52 -21.67 -5.54
N PHE A 254 -8.50 -20.81 -5.30
CA PHE A 254 -9.32 -20.77 -4.09
C PHE A 254 -10.82 -20.82 -4.41
N SER A 255 -11.63 -21.24 -3.45
CA SER A 255 -13.09 -21.13 -3.49
C SER A 255 -13.55 -19.68 -3.59
N GLU A 256 -14.83 -19.46 -3.91
CA GLU A 256 -15.46 -18.13 -3.98
C GLU A 256 -15.23 -17.22 -2.78
N THR A 257 -15.17 -17.78 -1.58
CA THR A 257 -14.88 -17.01 -0.37
C THR A 257 -13.39 -16.70 -0.16
N GLY A 258 -12.51 -17.15 -1.05
CA GLY A 258 -11.04 -17.07 -0.91
C GLY A 258 -10.45 -17.93 0.22
N THR A 259 -11.27 -18.65 0.99
CA THR A 259 -10.85 -19.31 2.24
C THR A 259 -10.43 -20.78 2.06
N ALA A 260 -11.07 -21.52 1.17
CA ALA A 260 -10.75 -22.92 0.91
C ALA A 260 -9.95 -23.06 -0.39
N ARG A 261 -9.06 -24.06 -0.46
CA ARG A 261 -8.36 -24.39 -1.71
C ARG A 261 -9.36 -24.94 -2.73
N TYR A 262 -9.31 -24.43 -3.94
CA TYR A 262 -9.96 -25.05 -5.08
C TYR A 262 -9.02 -26.11 -5.68
N ASN A 263 -9.56 -27.25 -6.07
CA ASN A 263 -8.78 -28.28 -6.74
C ASN A 263 -8.49 -27.83 -8.18
N ILE A 264 -7.36 -27.18 -8.40
CA ILE A 264 -6.99 -26.65 -9.73
C ILE A 264 -6.86 -27.74 -10.80
N ALA A 265 -6.77 -29.03 -10.43
CA ALA A 265 -6.83 -30.13 -11.39
C ALA A 265 -8.19 -30.22 -12.12
N ASP A 266 -9.24 -29.62 -11.56
CA ASP A 266 -10.58 -29.53 -12.18
C ASP A 266 -10.68 -28.36 -13.18
N ALA A 267 -9.64 -27.49 -13.25
CA ALA A 267 -9.60 -26.41 -14.22
C ALA A 267 -9.40 -26.93 -15.64
N ARG A 268 -10.10 -26.33 -16.60
CA ARG A 268 -9.85 -26.56 -18.02
C ARG A 268 -8.67 -25.70 -18.46
N ILE A 269 -7.69 -26.32 -19.09
CA ILE A 269 -6.49 -25.66 -19.60
C ILE A 269 -6.56 -25.61 -21.12
N GLU A 270 -6.54 -24.42 -21.69
CA GLU A 270 -6.35 -24.20 -23.12
C GLU A 270 -5.03 -23.48 -23.36
N ARG A 271 -4.35 -23.86 -24.44
CA ARG A 271 -3.12 -23.19 -24.88
C ARG A 271 -3.25 -22.78 -26.34
N ASP A 272 -2.94 -21.52 -26.61
CA ASP A 272 -2.76 -20.98 -27.95
C ASP A 272 -1.43 -20.21 -28.01
N GLY A 273 -0.42 -20.82 -28.63
CA GLY A 273 0.94 -20.26 -28.68
C GLY A 273 1.56 -20.06 -27.28
N ASN A 274 1.90 -18.81 -26.96
CA ASN A 274 2.44 -18.36 -25.68
C ASN A 274 1.35 -17.95 -24.67
N VAL A 275 0.07 -18.17 -24.99
CA VAL A 275 -1.06 -17.87 -24.13
C VAL A 275 -1.64 -19.16 -23.57
N VAL A 276 -1.88 -19.18 -22.25
CA VAL A 276 -2.59 -20.24 -21.54
C VAL A 276 -3.84 -19.64 -20.91
N THR A 277 -4.98 -20.27 -21.08
CA THR A 277 -6.23 -19.88 -20.43
C THR A 277 -6.67 -21.00 -19.48
N LEU A 278 -6.91 -20.63 -18.22
CA LEU A 278 -7.53 -21.49 -17.22
C LEU A 278 -9.01 -21.08 -17.08
N SER A 279 -9.91 -22.05 -17.10
CA SER A 279 -11.35 -21.83 -16.87
C SER A 279 -11.88 -22.79 -15.79
N PHE A 280 -12.80 -22.31 -14.95
CA PHE A 280 -13.11 -22.97 -13.67
C PHE A 280 -14.53 -23.55 -13.55
N GLY A 281 -15.10 -24.02 -14.66
CA GLY A 281 -16.37 -24.76 -14.67
C GLY A 281 -17.64 -23.91 -14.52
N ASN A 282 -17.50 -22.63 -14.22
CA ASN A 282 -18.51 -21.60 -14.49
C ASN A 282 -18.10 -20.78 -15.73
N ASP A 283 -19.06 -20.07 -16.32
CA ASP A 283 -18.86 -19.36 -17.59
C ASP A 283 -18.25 -17.95 -17.42
N ASN A 284 -18.03 -17.48 -16.19
CA ASN A 284 -17.61 -16.10 -15.92
C ASN A 284 -16.17 -15.98 -15.42
N ASP A 285 -15.58 -17.04 -14.88
CA ASP A 285 -14.24 -17.02 -14.30
C ASP A 285 -13.19 -17.59 -15.25
N SER A 286 -12.18 -16.77 -15.53
CA SER A 286 -11.02 -17.23 -16.29
C SER A 286 -9.76 -16.50 -15.89
N LEU A 287 -8.63 -17.19 -16.03
CA LEU A 287 -7.30 -16.59 -15.92
C LEU A 287 -6.58 -16.77 -17.26
N ARG A 288 -6.39 -15.68 -18.00
CA ARG A 288 -5.65 -15.64 -19.26
C ARG A 288 -4.20 -15.21 -19.01
N ILE A 289 -3.28 -16.16 -19.11
CA ILE A 289 -1.86 -15.99 -18.86
C ILE A 289 -1.11 -15.86 -20.19
N GLU A 290 -0.46 -14.73 -20.42
CA GLU A 290 0.41 -14.47 -21.57
C GLU A 290 1.87 -14.51 -21.14
N PHE A 291 2.60 -15.53 -21.61
CA PHE A 291 4.02 -15.64 -21.35
C PHE A 291 4.82 -14.75 -22.29
N THR A 292 5.81 -14.05 -21.73
CA THR A 292 6.75 -13.19 -22.44
C THR A 292 8.19 -13.67 -22.22
N GLY A 293 9.17 -13.01 -22.83
CA GLY A 293 10.59 -13.31 -22.62
C GLY A 293 10.96 -14.76 -22.95
N ALA A 294 11.84 -15.36 -22.15
CA ALA A 294 12.32 -16.73 -22.39
C ALA A 294 11.20 -17.78 -22.30
N MET A 295 10.20 -17.56 -21.45
CA MET A 295 9.05 -18.47 -21.35
C MET A 295 8.18 -18.48 -22.60
N ALA A 296 8.03 -17.35 -23.30
CA ALA A 296 7.29 -17.30 -24.57
C ALA A 296 7.92 -18.21 -25.64
N GLU A 297 9.26 -18.35 -25.60
CA GLU A 297 10.05 -19.11 -26.56
C GLU A 297 10.26 -20.58 -26.16
N ALA A 298 9.71 -21.03 -25.03
CA ALA A 298 9.90 -22.41 -24.59
C ALA A 298 9.23 -23.40 -25.56
N GLU A 299 9.98 -24.44 -25.96
CA GLU A 299 9.51 -25.44 -26.94
C GLU A 299 8.24 -26.16 -26.45
N GLN A 300 8.19 -26.46 -25.15
CA GLN A 300 7.07 -27.12 -24.50
C GLN A 300 6.82 -26.55 -23.11
N TYR A 301 5.54 -26.39 -22.77
CA TYR A 301 5.13 -26.02 -21.43
C TYR A 301 4.78 -27.29 -20.65
N ALA A 302 5.30 -27.40 -19.44
CA ALA A 302 4.91 -28.41 -18.48
C ALA A 302 3.89 -27.83 -17.49
N PHE A 303 2.88 -28.64 -17.19
CA PHE A 303 1.77 -28.33 -16.28
C PHE A 303 1.88 -29.27 -15.07
N THR A 304 2.59 -28.83 -14.04
CA THR A 304 2.92 -29.66 -12.88
C THR A 304 1.94 -29.38 -11.74
N TYR A 305 1.03 -30.32 -11.49
CA TYR A 305 0.10 -30.24 -10.37
C TYR A 305 0.77 -30.65 -9.06
N ASN A 306 0.67 -29.79 -8.04
CA ASN A 306 1.10 -30.08 -6.68
C ASN A 306 -0.10 -30.36 -5.78
N ALA A 307 -0.43 -31.64 -5.61
CA ALA A 307 -1.56 -32.09 -4.81
C ALA A 307 -1.47 -31.72 -3.33
N ALA A 308 -0.28 -31.45 -2.78
CA ALA A 308 -0.11 -31.12 -1.37
C ALA A 308 -0.65 -29.72 -1.03
N ILE A 309 -0.59 -28.80 -1.98
CA ILE A 309 -0.98 -27.39 -1.81
C ILE A 309 -2.04 -26.94 -2.83
N GLY A 310 -2.52 -27.85 -3.69
CA GLY A 310 -3.58 -27.59 -4.66
C GLY A 310 -3.20 -26.57 -5.73
N SER A 311 -1.93 -26.51 -6.12
CA SER A 311 -1.41 -25.53 -7.09
C SER A 311 -1.04 -26.16 -8.42
N LEU A 312 -0.97 -25.33 -9.46
CA LEU A 312 -0.53 -25.69 -10.80
C LEU A 312 0.67 -24.83 -11.18
N MET A 313 1.83 -25.45 -11.33
CA MET A 313 3.00 -24.78 -11.88
C MET A 313 3.02 -24.90 -13.40
N ILE A 314 3.15 -23.77 -14.09
CA ILE A 314 3.35 -23.66 -15.53
C ILE A 314 4.78 -23.20 -15.76
N HIS A 315 5.59 -24.04 -16.41
CA HIS A 315 7.02 -23.81 -16.59
C HIS A 315 7.53 -24.39 -17.91
N ASP A 316 8.72 -24.00 -18.32
CA ASP A 316 9.44 -24.64 -19.43
C ASP A 316 9.70 -26.11 -19.07
N ALA A 317 9.29 -27.04 -19.94
CA ALA A 317 9.50 -28.47 -19.75
C ALA A 317 10.98 -28.86 -19.66
N ALA A 318 11.90 -28.03 -20.19
CA ALA A 318 13.34 -28.23 -20.06
C ALA A 318 13.86 -27.91 -18.64
N THR A 319 13.08 -27.20 -17.82
CA THR A 319 13.44 -26.82 -16.45
C THR A 319 12.54 -27.55 -15.44
N PRO A 320 13.06 -28.45 -14.60
CA PRO A 320 12.26 -29.17 -13.61
C PRO A 320 11.57 -28.24 -12.61
N ALA A 321 10.30 -28.54 -12.26
CA ALA A 321 9.54 -27.77 -11.26
C ALA A 321 10.26 -27.67 -9.90
N SER A 322 10.97 -28.73 -9.48
CA SER A 322 11.75 -28.75 -8.23
C SER A 322 12.83 -27.67 -8.14
N ASP A 323 13.28 -27.17 -9.29
CA ASP A 323 14.34 -26.17 -9.36
C ASP A 323 13.79 -24.74 -9.26
N LEU A 324 12.45 -24.61 -9.33
CA LEU A 324 11.70 -23.36 -9.42
C LEU A 324 10.82 -23.09 -8.18
N THR A 325 10.59 -24.08 -7.31
CA THR A 325 9.78 -23.90 -6.09
C THR A 325 10.52 -23.12 -5.00
N THR A 326 9.79 -22.28 -4.28
CA THR A 326 10.24 -21.67 -3.01
C THR A 326 9.69 -22.46 -1.81
N PHE A 327 10.40 -22.45 -0.67
CA PHE A 327 9.99 -23.14 0.56
C PHE A 327 8.93 -22.33 1.33
N VAL A 328 7.66 -22.34 0.93
CA VAL A 328 6.57 -21.83 1.81
C VAL A 328 5.36 -22.75 1.71
N THR A 329 4.96 -23.33 2.86
CA THR A 329 3.97 -24.42 2.95
C THR A 329 2.60 -23.98 3.48
N SER A 330 2.37 -22.70 3.76
CA SER A 330 1.04 -22.23 4.19
C SER A 330 0.90 -20.72 4.05
N PHE A 331 -0.03 -20.30 3.19
CA PHE A 331 -0.51 -18.92 3.11
C PHE A 331 -2.02 -18.96 2.87
N THR A 332 -2.72 -18.06 3.56
CA THR A 332 -4.17 -17.80 3.46
C THR A 332 -4.30 -16.50 2.68
N ARG A 333 -5.14 -16.45 1.63
CA ARG A 333 -5.37 -15.23 0.83
C ARG A 333 -5.63 -14.03 1.78
N PRO A 334 -4.96 -12.88 1.63
CA PRO A 334 -5.30 -11.69 2.37
C PRO A 334 -6.77 -11.38 2.08
N GLN A 335 -7.58 -11.19 3.11
CA GLN A 335 -8.92 -10.67 2.94
C GLN A 335 -8.78 -9.15 2.88
N SER A 336 -9.45 -8.48 1.95
CA SER A 336 -9.73 -7.06 2.11
C SER A 336 -10.43 -6.87 3.47
N ALA A 337 -10.00 -5.86 4.22
CA ALA A 337 -10.46 -5.59 5.58
C ALA A 337 -11.78 -4.82 5.57
#